data_AF-A0A846BZH6-F1
#
_entry.id   AF-A0A846BZH6-F1
#
_cell.length_a   1.000
_cell.length_b   1.000
_cell.length_c   1.000
_cell.angle_alpha   90.00
_cell.angle_beta   90.00
_cell.angle_gamma   90.00
#
_symmetry.space_group_name_H-M   'P 1'
#
loop_
_entity.id
_entity.type
_entity.pdbx_description
1 polymer ?
#
loop_
_entity_poly.entity_id
_entity_poly.type
_entity_poly.pdbx_seq_one_letter_code
_entity_poly.pdbx_strand_id
1 'polypeptide(L)'
;MSIKLNQSGFRSNYWQLFLTGLCFFLILSVLHHPTPARSATINQAKITEILDSSQVYINGNQTRVNAIARRGQRVSTRNARAELSFNTGGVGRLAHNSVLTIGQCAHLRRGTLLV
;
A
#
# COMPACT_ATOMS: atom_id res chain seq x y z
N MET A 1 -38.52 7.09 -73.15
CA MET A 1 -37.17 6.49 -73.15
C MET A 1 -36.60 6.69 -71.76
N SER A 2 -36.68 5.68 -70.90
CA SER A 2 -36.28 5.79 -69.49
C SER A 2 -35.14 4.83 -69.21
N ILE A 3 -34.02 5.39 -68.76
CA ILE A 3 -32.80 4.65 -68.42
C ILE A 3 -32.89 4.29 -66.93
N LYS A 4 -33.00 3.01 -66.61
CA LYS A 4 -32.84 2.49 -65.25
C LYS A 4 -31.36 2.17 -65.03
N LEU A 5 -30.69 2.96 -64.19
CA LEU A 5 -29.34 2.65 -63.73
C LEU A 5 -29.45 1.72 -62.50
N ASN A 6 -29.05 0.47 -62.72
CA ASN A 6 -28.87 -0.57 -61.72
C ASN A 6 -27.58 -0.30 -60.93
N GLN A 7 -27.67 0.05 -59.65
CA GLN A 7 -26.50 0.16 -58.78
C GLN A 7 -26.16 -1.21 -58.19
N SER A 8 -25.18 -1.88 -58.79
CA SER A 8 -24.56 -3.08 -58.27
C SER A 8 -23.77 -2.78 -57.01
N GLY A 9 -24.07 -3.55 -55.95
CA GLY A 9 -23.49 -3.41 -54.63
C GLY A 9 -22.00 -3.67 -54.60
N PHE A 10 -21.22 -2.68 -54.16
CA PHE A 10 -19.80 -2.83 -53.87
C PHE A 10 -19.43 -1.78 -52.81
N ARG A 11 -19.46 -2.15 -51.52
CA ARG A 11 -18.85 -1.49 -50.33
C ARG A 11 -19.70 -1.73 -49.07
N SER A 12 -19.60 -2.91 -48.45
CA SER A 12 -20.24 -3.15 -47.14
C SER A 12 -19.30 -3.82 -46.12
N ASN A 13 -18.32 -4.60 -46.57
CA ASN A 13 -17.61 -5.53 -45.67
C ASN A 13 -16.49 -4.85 -44.86
N TYR A 14 -15.86 -3.79 -45.39
CA TYR A 14 -14.76 -3.10 -44.70
C TYR A 14 -15.22 -2.17 -43.58
N TRP A 15 -16.41 -1.57 -43.70
CA TRP A 15 -16.96 -0.69 -42.66
C TRP A 15 -17.46 -1.51 -41.45
N GLN A 16 -18.04 -2.68 -41.71
CA GLN A 16 -18.47 -3.61 -40.65
C GLN A 16 -17.29 -4.15 -39.84
N LEU A 17 -16.16 -4.48 -40.47
CA LEU A 17 -14.93 -4.93 -39.79
C LEU A 17 -14.30 -3.82 -38.91
N PHE A 18 -14.39 -2.56 -39.35
CA PHE A 18 -13.91 -1.42 -38.57
C PHE A 18 -14.77 -1.17 -37.31
N LEU A 19 -16.10 -1.27 -37.43
CA LEU A 19 -17.00 -1.07 -36.28
C LEU A 19 -16.88 -2.19 -35.24
N THR A 20 -16.73 -3.44 -35.67
CA THR A 20 -16.56 -4.56 -34.74
C THR A 20 -15.21 -4.52 -34.04
N GLY A 21 -14.14 -4.13 -34.74
CA GLY A 21 -12.82 -3.93 -34.14
C GLY A 21 -12.80 -2.81 -33.10
N LEU A 22 -13.43 -1.66 -33.39
CA LEU A 22 -13.53 -0.53 -32.46
C LEU A 22 -14.34 -0.90 -31.20
N CYS A 23 -15.43 -1.65 -31.37
CA CYS A 23 -16.26 -2.12 -30.27
C CYS A 23 -15.51 -3.12 -29.38
N PHE A 24 -14.78 -4.06 -29.99
CA PHE A 24 -13.95 -5.03 -29.27
C PHE A 24 -12.83 -4.35 -28.46
N PHE A 25 -12.19 -3.32 -29.03
CA PHE A 25 -11.14 -2.55 -28.35
C PHE A 25 -11.70 -1.74 -27.16
N LEU A 26 -12.88 -1.13 -27.32
CA LEU A 26 -13.58 -0.42 -26.24
C LEU A 26 -13.94 -1.38 -25.09
N ILE A 27 -14.49 -2.55 -25.39
CA ILE A 27 -14.82 -3.55 -24.37
C ILE A 27 -13.56 -4.00 -23.61
N LEU A 28 -12.44 -4.22 -24.32
CA LEU A 28 -11.18 -4.65 -23.70
C LEU A 28 -10.59 -3.59 -22.75
N SER A 29 -10.82 -2.30 -23.03
CA SER A 29 -10.37 -1.20 -22.17
C SER A 29 -11.18 -1.07 -20.87
N VAL A 30 -12.48 -1.41 -20.87
CA VAL A 30 -13.31 -1.40 -19.65
C VAL A 30 -12.96 -2.56 -18.71
N LEU A 31 -12.33 -3.63 -19.19
CA LEU A 31 -11.87 -4.73 -18.33
C LEU A 31 -10.58 -4.41 -17.55
N HIS A 32 -9.83 -3.39 -17.94
CA HIS A 32 -8.59 -2.99 -17.27
C HIS A 32 -8.87 -1.90 -16.21
N HIS A 33 -9.68 -2.21 -15.20
CA HIS A 33 -9.73 -1.37 -14.01
C HIS A 33 -8.52 -1.71 -13.12
N PRO A 34 -7.57 -0.78 -12.89
CA PRO A 34 -6.54 -1.01 -11.89
C PRO A 34 -7.23 -1.17 -10.53
N THR A 35 -7.12 -2.36 -9.95
CA THR A 35 -7.62 -2.57 -8.58
C THR A 35 -6.80 -1.68 -7.65
N PRO A 36 -7.45 -0.91 -6.75
CA PRO A 36 -6.71 -0.08 -5.81
C PRO A 36 -5.85 -0.99 -4.95
N ALA A 37 -4.53 -0.83 -5.03
CA ALA A 37 -3.60 -1.54 -4.17
C ALA A 37 -3.93 -1.20 -2.71
N ARG A 38 -4.47 -2.16 -1.97
CA ARG A 38 -4.85 -1.99 -0.57
C ARG A 38 -3.58 -1.99 0.26
N SER A 39 -3.05 -0.81 0.60
CA SER A 39 -1.89 -0.69 1.48
C SER A 39 -2.15 -1.43 2.79
N ALA A 40 -1.26 -2.36 3.14
CA ALA A 40 -1.35 -3.09 4.39
C ALA A 40 -1.23 -2.08 5.56
N THR A 41 -2.24 -2.05 6.43
CA THR A 41 -2.29 -1.08 7.54
C THR A 41 -1.40 -1.56 8.69
N ILE A 42 -0.48 -0.70 9.16
CA ILE A 42 0.40 -0.98 10.30
C ILE A 42 -0.36 -0.71 11.62
N ASN A 43 -1.29 -1.59 11.98
CA ASN A 43 -2.12 -1.41 13.17
C ASN A 43 -1.44 -1.90 14.46
N GLN A 44 -0.35 -2.66 14.37
CA GLN A 44 0.38 -3.20 15.50
C GLN A 44 1.89 -3.31 15.21
N ALA A 45 2.69 -3.15 16.26
CA ALA A 45 4.12 -3.40 16.25
C ALA A 45 4.52 -4.18 17.50
N LYS A 46 5.14 -5.34 17.32
CA LYS A 46 5.69 -6.17 18.40
C LYS A 46 7.15 -5.83 18.60
N ILE A 47 7.57 -5.58 19.85
CA ILE A 47 8.98 -5.42 20.19
C ILE A 47 9.66 -6.79 20.12
N THR A 48 10.59 -6.97 19.19
CA THR A 48 11.32 -8.23 19.00
C THR A 48 12.68 -8.22 19.69
N GLU A 49 13.28 -7.04 19.84
CA GLU A 49 14.60 -6.88 20.45
C GLU A 49 14.69 -5.55 21.19
N ILE A 50 15.47 -5.52 22.29
CA ILE A 50 15.85 -4.31 23.01
C ILE A 50 17.35 -4.38 23.27
N LEU A 51 18.08 -3.33 22.87
CA LEU A 51 19.53 -3.24 22.97
C LEU A 51 19.95 -2.04 23.83
N ASP A 52 21.17 -2.12 24.36
CA ASP A 52 21.89 -1.13 25.19
C ASP A 52 21.27 -0.79 26.56
N SER A 53 19.94 -0.74 26.67
CA SER A 53 19.23 -0.43 27.92
C SER A 53 17.79 -0.95 27.88
N SER A 54 17.17 -1.14 29.05
CA SER A 54 15.76 -1.53 29.16
C SER A 54 14.76 -0.37 28.93
N GLN A 55 15.26 0.82 28.58
CA GLN A 55 14.49 2.06 28.47
C GLN A 55 13.67 2.17 27.17
N VAL A 56 12.76 1.23 26.98
CA VAL A 56 11.75 1.23 25.92
C VAL A 56 10.37 1.34 26.55
N TYR A 57 9.54 2.23 26.01
CA TYR A 57 8.25 2.56 26.59
C TYR A 57 7.15 2.50 25.54
N ILE A 58 5.99 1.97 25.93
CA ILE A 58 4.74 2.07 25.17
C ILE A 58 3.80 2.99 25.94
N ASN A 59 3.41 4.10 25.32
CA ASN A 59 2.53 5.11 25.89
C ASN A 59 3.00 5.63 27.26
N GLY A 60 4.32 5.75 27.44
CA GLY A 60 4.95 6.21 28.68
C GLY A 60 5.25 5.10 29.71
N ASN A 61 4.70 3.89 29.52
CA ASN A 61 4.96 2.77 30.42
C ASN A 61 6.13 1.94 29.91
N GLN A 62 7.10 1.67 30.79
CA GLN A 62 8.26 0.86 30.43
C GLN A 62 7.80 -0.56 30.08
N THR A 63 8.43 -1.14 29.06
CA THR A 63 8.02 -2.43 28.53
C THR A 63 9.21 -3.33 28.23
N ARG A 64 8.92 -4.55 27.80
CA ARG A 64 9.91 -5.60 27.54
C ARG A 64 9.73 -6.17 26.13
N VAL A 65 10.67 -7.01 25.72
CA VAL A 65 10.57 -7.82 24.51
C VAL A 65 9.23 -8.59 24.50
N ASN A 66 8.68 -8.79 23.32
CA ASN A 66 7.36 -9.35 23.02
C ASN A 66 6.15 -8.45 23.34
N ALA A 67 6.34 -7.27 23.92
CA ALA A 67 5.24 -6.34 24.09
C ALA A 67 4.73 -5.81 22.74
N ILE A 68 3.43 -5.53 22.68
CA ILE A 68 2.74 -5.14 21.44
C ILE A 68 2.22 -3.71 21.60
N ALA A 69 2.70 -2.81 20.76
CA ALA A 69 2.14 -1.49 20.57
C ALA A 69 1.03 -1.55 19.52
N ARG A 70 -0.13 -0.97 19.83
CA ARG A 70 -1.32 -0.93 18.97
C ARG A 70 -1.51 0.46 18.36
N ARG A 71 -2.37 0.55 17.34
CA ARG A 71 -2.75 1.81 16.69
C ARG A 71 -3.07 2.92 17.70
N GLY A 72 -2.48 4.09 17.49
CA GLY A 72 -2.56 5.26 18.35
C GLY A 72 -1.52 5.28 19.47
N GLN A 73 -0.89 4.15 19.80
CA GLN A 73 0.12 4.10 20.85
C GLN A 73 1.49 4.56 20.34
N ARG A 74 2.27 5.09 21.28
CA ARG A 74 3.61 5.62 21.04
C ARG A 74 4.66 4.67 21.61
N VAL A 75 5.61 4.26 20.78
CA VAL A 75 6.83 3.57 21.21
C VAL A 75 7.94 4.60 21.34
N SER A 76 8.64 4.64 22.46
CA SER A 76 9.80 5.51 22.62
C SER A 76 11.00 4.77 23.17
N THR A 77 12.15 5.00 22.55
CA THR A 77 13.46 4.52 22.98
C THR A 77 14.21 5.71 23.59
N ARG A 78 14.58 5.64 24.88
CA ARG A 78 15.41 6.68 25.52
C ARG A 78 16.88 6.37 25.27
N ASN A 79 17.63 5.90 26.27
CA ASN A 79 19.01 5.42 26.09
C ASN A 79 19.05 3.95 25.61
N ALA A 80 18.02 3.51 24.88
CA ALA A 80 17.92 2.16 24.34
C ALA A 80 17.83 2.21 22.80
N ARG A 81 18.07 1.07 22.15
CA ARG A 81 17.60 0.80 20.79
C ARG A 81 16.59 -0.34 20.83
N ALA A 82 15.66 -0.37 19.88
CA ALA A 82 14.63 -1.42 19.85
C ALA A 82 14.32 -1.85 18.42
N GLU A 83 14.07 -3.14 18.24
CA GLU A 83 13.54 -3.68 17.00
C GLU A 83 12.03 -3.94 17.14
N LEU A 84 11.31 -3.59 16.08
CA LEU A 84 9.87 -3.67 15.97
C LEU A 84 9.50 -4.52 14.75
N SER A 85 8.69 -5.54 14.95
CA SER A 85 8.04 -6.28 13.88
C SER A 85 6.60 -5.77 13.71
N PHE A 86 6.29 -5.27 12.53
CA PHE A 86 4.96 -4.77 12.18
C PHE A 86 4.05 -5.91 11.73
N ASN A 87 2.74 -5.78 11.98
CA ASN A 87 1.75 -6.77 11.54
C ASN A 87 1.67 -6.95 10.00
N THR A 88 2.28 -6.04 9.25
CA THR A 88 2.40 -6.11 7.78
C THR A 88 3.59 -6.93 7.32
N GLY A 89 4.40 -7.46 8.25
CA GLY A 89 5.63 -8.20 7.96
C GLY A 89 6.89 -7.34 7.89
N GLY A 90 6.75 -6.00 7.86
CA GLY A 90 7.90 -5.10 7.90
C GLY A 90 8.62 -5.16 9.25
N VAL A 91 9.93 -4.90 9.23
CA VAL A 91 10.76 -4.80 10.44
C VAL A 91 11.35 -3.39 10.49
N GLY A 92 11.35 -2.79 11.68
CA GLY A 92 11.90 -1.46 11.89
C GLY A 92 12.79 -1.39 13.12
N ARG A 93 13.94 -0.73 13.01
CA ARG A 93 14.89 -0.53 14.12
C ARG A 93 14.90 0.93 14.56
N LEU A 94 14.51 1.17 15.80
CA LEU A 94 14.55 2.47 16.45
C LEU A 94 15.90 2.68 17.12
N ALA A 95 16.53 3.82 16.81
CA ALA A 95 17.75 4.27 17.46
C ALA A 95 17.47 4.89 18.83
N HIS A 96 18.52 5.34 19.53
CA HIS A 96 18.42 6.14 20.75
C HIS A 96 17.53 7.38 20.57
N ASN A 97 16.85 7.78 21.64
CA ASN A 97 16.00 8.97 21.70
C ASN A 97 14.89 9.03 20.63
N SER A 98 14.44 7.89 20.12
CA SER A 98 13.45 7.84 19.05
C SER A 98 12.02 7.71 19.59
N VAL A 99 11.06 8.21 18.83
CA VAL A 99 9.63 8.18 19.16
C VAL A 99 8.84 7.82 17.92
N LEU A 100 8.18 6.68 17.93
CA LEU A 100 7.33 6.18 16.86
C LEU A 100 5.88 6.14 17.31
N THR A 101 4.94 6.48 16.43
CA THR A 101 3.51 6.29 16.65
C THR A 101 2.97 5.26 15.67
N ILE A 102 2.22 4.28 16.19
CA ILE A 102 1.59 3.22 15.37
C ILE A 102 0.28 3.77 14.80
N GLY A 103 0.05 3.63 13.50
CA GLY A 103 -1.03 4.34 12.79
C GLY A 103 -1.56 3.58 11.58
N GLN A 104 -1.93 4.29 10.51
CA GLN A 104 -2.08 3.63 9.20
C GLN A 104 -0.70 3.23 8.64
N CYS A 105 0.31 4.03 8.98
CA CYS A 105 1.73 3.79 8.76
C CYS A 105 2.49 3.94 10.09
N ALA A 106 3.76 3.52 10.11
CA ALA A 106 4.67 3.78 11.21
C ALA A 106 5.17 5.23 11.12
N HIS A 107 4.72 6.10 12.03
CA HIS A 107 5.02 7.53 11.94
C HIS A 107 6.10 7.93 12.96
N LEU A 108 7.31 8.22 12.46
CA LEU A 108 8.42 8.66 13.29
C LEU A 108 8.22 10.12 13.70
N ARG A 109 8.01 10.36 14.99
CA ARG A 109 7.86 11.69 15.58
C ARG A 109 9.20 12.35 15.91
N ARG A 110 10.21 11.54 16.25
CA ARG A 110 11.54 12.01 16.67
C ARG A 110 12.56 10.88 16.51
N GLY A 111 13.82 11.23 16.26
CA GLY A 111 14.95 10.32 16.24
C GLY A 111 15.10 9.63 14.89
N THR A 112 15.49 8.35 14.92
CA THR A 112 15.83 7.59 13.71
C THR A 112 15.12 6.24 13.72
N LEU A 113 14.51 5.90 12.60
CA LEU A 113 13.96 4.59 12.28
C LEU A 113 14.64 4.08 11.02
N LEU A 114 15.23 2.88 11.11
CA LEU A 114 15.72 2.11 9.96
C LEU A 114 14.63 1.10 9.60
N VAL A 115 14.25 1.01 8.31
CA VAL A 115 13.25 0.08 7.78
C VAL A 115 13.80 -0.68 6.59
#